data_AF-A0A9Q0GC79-F1
#
_entry.id   AF-A0A9Q0GC79-F1
#
_cell.length_a   1.000
_cell.length_b   1.000
_cell.length_c   1.000
_cell.angle_alpha   90.00
_cell.angle_beta   90.00
_cell.angle_gamma   90.00
#
_symmetry.space_group_name_H-M   'P 1'
#
loop_
_entity.id
_entity.type
_entity.pdbx_description
1 polymer ?
#
loop_
_entity_poly.entity_id
_entity_poly.type
_entity_poly.pdbx_seq_one_letter_code
_entity_poly.pdbx_strand_id
1 'polypeptide(L)' 'MEADVPVMPDGSVADKEIAHMNVFMMEQDHGGKERTQQEFVALATGAGFGSVKLVCNVCNFGVMEFYK' A
#
# COMPACT_ATOMS: atom_id res chain seq x y z
N MET A 1 -2.68 7.82 -4.15
CA MET A 1 -2.16 8.08 -2.80
C MET A 1 -2.62 6.88 -2.04
N GLU A 2 -1.72 5.94 -1.80
CA GLU A 2 -2.08 4.57 -1.44
C GLU A 2 -1.79 4.34 0.04
N ALA A 3 -2.60 3.54 0.73
CA ALA A 3 -2.28 3.16 2.10
C ALA A 3 -1.11 2.17 2.11
N ASP A 4 -0.12 2.40 2.98
CA ASP A 4 0.98 1.44 3.17
C ASP A 4 0.52 0.38 4.19
N VAL A 5 0.21 -0.83 3.71
CA VAL A 5 -0.23 -1.92 4.58
C VAL A 5 0.98 -2.55 5.28
N PRO A 6 1.04 -2.56 6.63
CA PRO A 6 2.12 -3.22 7.35
C PRO A 6 2.02 -4.73 7.22
N VAL A 7 3.17 -5.40 7.16
CA VAL A 7 3.26 -6.87 7.04
C VAL A 7 2.67 -7.57 8.27
N MET A 8 2.78 -6.95 9.44
CA MET A 8 2.19 -7.43 10.68
C MET A 8 1.55 -6.24 11.40
N PRO A 9 0.21 -6.23 11.56
CA PRO A 9 -0.44 -5.19 12.33
C PRO A 9 -0.11 -5.35 13.82
N ASP A 10 0.25 -4.23 14.46
CA ASP A 10 0.47 -4.11 15.90
C ASP A 10 -0.81 -3.72 16.68
N GLY A 11 -1.91 -3.48 15.95
CA GLY A 11 -3.21 -3.13 16.52
C GLY A 11 -3.37 -1.64 16.84
N SER A 12 -2.45 -0.81 16.35
CA SER A 12 -2.51 0.65 16.42
C SER A 12 -3.76 1.22 15.75
N VAL A 13 -4.02 2.51 15.99
CA VAL A 13 -5.11 3.24 15.31
C VAL A 13 -4.89 3.25 13.79
N ALA A 14 -3.64 3.39 13.35
CA ALA A 14 -3.24 3.34 11.95
C ALA A 14 -3.65 2.01 11.28
N ASP A 15 -3.35 0.88 11.93
CA ASP A 15 -3.72 -0.44 11.40
C ASP A 15 -5.23 -0.63 11.27
N LYS A 16 -5.98 -0.13 12.25
CA LYS A 16 -7.44 -0.18 12.23
C LYS A 16 -8.02 0.69 11.10
N GLU A 17 -7.43 1.86 10.88
CA GLU A 17 -7.82 2.75 9.77
C GLU A 17 -7.54 2.10 8.41
N ILE A 18 -6.37 1.47 8.22
CA ILE A 18 -6.03 0.73 7.01
C ILE A 18 -7.00 -0.46 6.80
N ALA A 19 -7.30 -1.21 7.86
CA ALA A 19 -8.27 -2.31 7.79
C ALA A 19 -9.68 -1.83 7.40
N HIS A 20 -10.14 -0.72 7.97
CA HIS A 20 -11.42 -0.10 7.58
C HIS A 20 -11.42 0.35 6.12
N MET A 21 -10.32 0.97 5.65
CA MET A 21 -10.18 1.38 4.26
C MET A 21 -10.22 0.17 3.31
N ASN A 22 -9.55 -0.92 3.66
CA ASN A 22 -9.57 -2.14 2.86
C ASN A 22 -10.98 -2.76 2.77
N VAL A 23 -11.74 -2.78 3.87
CA VAL A 23 -13.15 -3.23 3.86
C VAL A 23 -14.01 -2.30 2.99
N PHE A 24 -13.83 -0.98 3.12
CA PHE A 24 -14.54 -0.01 2.28
C PHE A 24 -14.24 -0.19 0.79
N MET A 25 -12.98 -0.47 0.42
CA MET A 25 -12.58 -0.76 -0.95
C MET A 25 -13.25 -2.03 -1.48
N MET A 26 -13.39 -3.08 -0.66
CA MET A 26 -14.11 -4.30 -1.07
C MET A 26 -15.60 -4.06 -1.39
N GLU A 27 -16.23 -3.08 -0.74
CA GLU A 27 -17.65 -2.74 -0.97
C GLU A 27 -17.85 -1.87 -2.21
N GLN A 28 -16.94 -0.93 -2.46
CA GLN A 28 -17.10 0.09 -3.51
C GLN A 28 -16.42 -0.27 -4.83
N ASP A 29 -15.30 -0.99 -4.79
CA ASP A 29 -14.48 -1.33 -5.94
C ASP A 29 -14.29 -2.84 -6.02
N HIS A 30 -15.08 -3.49 -6.88
CA HIS A 30 -15.06 -4.94 -7.04
C HIS A 30 -13.67 -5.43 -7.50
N GLY A 31 -12.88 -5.92 -6.54
CA GLY A 31 -11.52 -6.42 -6.77
C GLY A 31 -10.40 -5.47 -6.31
N GLY A 32 -10.75 -4.29 -5.80
CA GLY A 32 -9.81 -3.38 -5.13
C GLY A 32 -9.30 -3.97 -3.82
N LYS A 33 -7.99 -3.82 -3.56
CA LYS A 33 -7.36 -4.15 -2.29
C LYS A 33 -6.20 -3.22 -2.00
N GLU A 34 -6.00 -2.90 -0.72
CA GLU A 34 -4.77 -2.28 -0.26
C GLU A 34 -3.59 -3.27 -0.37
N ARG A 35 -2.37 -2.76 -0.50
CA ARG A 35 -1.17 -3.59 -0.74
C ARG A 35 -0.03 -3.25 0.20
N THR A 36 0.75 -4.26 0.52
CA THR A 36 2.02 -4.09 1.24
C THR A 36 3.08 -3.49 0.31
N GLN A 37 4.11 -2.85 0.90
CA GLN A 37 5.26 -2.35 0.13
C GLN A 37 5.90 -3.44 -0.75
N GLN A 38 5.98 -4.69 -0.26
CA GLN A 38 6.56 -5.81 -1.01
C GLN A 38 5.74 -6.16 -2.26
N GLU A 39 4.40 -6.11 -2.18
CA GLU A 39 3.53 -6.32 -3.34
C GLU A 39 3.70 -5.19 -4.37
N PHE A 40 3.86 -3.94 -3.93
CA PHE A 40 4.18 -2.83 -4.84
C PHE A 40 5.54 -3.02 -5.54
N VAL A 41 6.56 -3.47 -4.81
CA VAL A 41 7.89 -3.81 -5.39
C VAL A 41 7.75 -4.91 -6.44
N ALA A 42 6.99 -5.97 -6.15
CA ALA A 42 6.75 -7.07 -7.08
C ALA A 42 6.04 -6.59 -8.36
N LEU A 43 5.02 -5.73 -8.22
CA LEU A 43 4.29 -5.15 -9.36
C LEU A 43 5.20 -4.24 -10.21
N ALA A 44 5.97 -3.36 -9.59
CA ALA A 44 6.89 -2.49 -10.30
C ALA A 44 7.97 -3.30 -11.05
N THR A 45 8.50 -4.35 -10.42
CA THR A 45 9.47 -5.27 -11.04
C THR A 45 8.83 -5.96 -12.24
N GLY A 46 7.60 -6.48 -12.11
CA GLY A 46 6.86 -7.10 -13.21
C GLY A 46 6.53 -6.14 -14.36
N ALA A 47 6.40 -4.85 -14.08
CA ALA A 47 6.19 -3.80 -15.07
C ALA A 47 7.51 -3.28 -15.71
N GLY A 48 8.67 -3.78 -15.29
CA GLY A 48 9.97 -3.42 -15.87
C GLY A 48 10.67 -2.21 -15.26
N PHE A 49 10.29 -1.80 -14.04
CA PHE A 49 11.04 -0.78 -13.28
C PHE A 49 12.27 -1.41 -12.60
N GLY A 50 13.40 -0.70 -12.62
CA GLY A 50 14.65 -1.14 -12.02
C GLY A 50 14.71 -1.01 -10.50
N SER A 51 13.97 -0.07 -9.90
CA SER A 51 13.88 0.05 -8.44
C SER A 51 12.64 0.80 -7.97
N VAL A 52 12.27 0.59 -6.70
CA VAL A 52 11.18 1.28 -6.00
C VAL A 52 11.70 1.88 -4.71
N LYS A 53 11.30 3.11 -4.41
CA LYS A 53 11.66 3.81 -3.17
C LYS A 53 10.40 4.37 -2.50
N LEU A 54 10.19 4.02 -1.23
CA LEU A 54 9.23 4.71 -0.37
C LEU A 54 9.88 6.01 0.11
N VAL A 55 9.31 7.16 -0.26
CA VAL A 55 9.86 8.49 0.02
C VAL A 55 9.34 9.04 1.34
N CYS A 56 8.05 8.87 1.61
CA CYS A 56 7.42 9.26 2.86
C CYS A 56 6.15 8.45 3.14
N ASN A 57 5.74 8.42 4.42
CA ASN A 57 4.46 7.90 4.87
C ASN A 57 3.84 8.92 5.82
N VAL A 58 2.69 9.47 5.45
CA VAL A 58 1.96 10.49 6.22
C VAL A 58 0.49 10.12 6.26
N CYS A 59 -0.10 10.08 7.46
CA CYS A 59 -1.51 9.71 7.66
C CYS A 59 -1.87 8.35 7.03
N ASN A 60 -0.97 7.36 7.16
CA ASN A 60 -1.07 6.01 6.59
C ASN A 60 -0.90 5.95 5.07
N PHE A 61 -0.69 7.07 4.39
CA PHE A 61 -0.49 7.10 2.94
C PHE A 61 0.98 7.20 2.59
N GLY A 62 1.42 6.29 1.71
CA GLY A 62 2.77 6.24 1.18
C GLY A 62 2.93 6.99 -0.13
N VAL A 63 4.07 7.67 -0.29
CA VAL A 63 4.56 8.12 -1.61
C VAL A 63 5.69 7.20 -2.05
N MET A 64 5.45 6.47 -3.14
CA MET A 64 6.42 5.55 -3.74
C MET A 64 6.88 6.08 -5.10
N GLU A 65 8.19 6.14 -5.31
CA GLU A 65 8.81 6.47 -6.59
C GLU A 65 9.29 5.18 -7.26
N PHE A 66 8.93 5.00 -8.54
CA PHE A 66 9.39 3.88 -9.37
C PHE A 66 10.39 4.41 -10.40
N TYR A 67 11.62 3.87 -10.38
CA TYR A 67 12.68 4.26 -11.29
C TYR A 67 12.83 3.22 -12.40
N LYS A 68 13.00 3.70 -13.63
CA LYS A 68 13.22 2.85 -14.80
C LYS A 68 14.66 2.36 -14.88
#